data_AF-A0A7W7YZZ6-F1
#
_entry.id   AF-A0A7W7YZZ6-F1
#
_cell.length_a   1.000
_cell.length_b   1.000
_cell.length_c   1.000
_cell.angle_alpha   90.00
_cell.angle_beta   90.00
_cell.angle_gamma   90.00
#
_symmetry.space_group_name_H-M   'P 1'
#
loop_
_entity.id
_entity.type
_entity.pdbx_description
1 polymer ?
#
loop_
_entity_poly.entity_id
_entity_poly.type
_entity_poly.pdbx_seq_one_letter_code
_entity_poly.pdbx_strand_id
1 'polypeptide(L)'
;MILNAVEYVSQIGLRITFAAISPVIAIGSNPAILEAGPNAGLQAVYGAVIAVGLFAIFMAPLGRYIVRAFPPVVVGAVLTVMGLSLLPVAIQYAAGGFVPDAGKPAYIGLAVIVLLNVFGRGFVTNIAVFLGLVVGVVFAGLMGMLDFSAVKDAAPLAIVTPFHFGLPTFHLVPVLTMCLVVAITWVESVGDTIVVGEMVGRPATERTIADLLRADGLSTMLGGMLNSFPYTAFSENW
;
A
#
# COMPACT_ATOMS: atom_id res chain seq x y z
N MET A 1 15.76 13.30 9.05
CA MET A 1 16.27 12.22 8.16
C MET A 1 15.44 10.93 8.29
N ILE A 2 15.08 10.48 9.50
CA ILE A 2 14.09 9.38 9.71
C ILE A 2 12.69 9.77 9.18
N LEU A 3 12.32 11.05 9.26
CA LEU A 3 11.05 11.55 8.72
C LEU A 3 10.89 11.33 7.21
N ASN A 4 11.95 11.44 6.40
CA ASN A 4 11.82 11.36 4.95
C ASN A 4 11.41 9.96 4.48
N ALA A 5 11.84 8.89 5.15
CA ALA A 5 11.46 7.53 4.78
C ALA A 5 10.00 7.21 5.14
N VAL A 6 9.52 7.72 6.28
CA VAL A 6 8.13 7.58 6.72
C VAL A 6 7.19 8.44 5.86
N GLU A 7 7.57 9.68 5.56
CA GLU A 7 6.84 10.54 4.62
C GLU A 7 6.77 9.91 3.23
N TYR A 8 7.88 9.39 2.70
CA TYR A 8 7.89 8.74 1.38
C TYR A 8 7.00 7.50 1.34
N VAL A 9 7.07 6.62 2.36
CA VAL A 9 6.19 5.43 2.45
C VAL A 9 4.72 5.82 2.62
N SER A 10 4.41 6.88 3.37
CA SER A 10 3.03 7.39 3.51
C SER A 10 2.49 8.07 2.24
N GLN A 11 3.34 8.70 1.43
CA GLN A 11 2.95 9.25 0.11
C GLN A 11 2.70 8.14 -0.93
N ILE A 12 3.21 6.93 -0.72
CA ILE A 12 3.08 5.76 -1.63
C ILE A 12 1.85 4.90 -1.30
N GLY A 13 1.00 5.32 -0.36
CA GLY A 13 -0.20 4.60 0.07
C GLY A 13 -1.21 4.22 -1.03
N LEU A 14 -1.01 4.67 -2.28
CA LEU A 14 -1.83 4.30 -3.44
C LEU A 14 -1.39 3.02 -4.15
N ARG A 15 -0.26 2.38 -3.78
CA ARG A 15 0.29 1.20 -4.49
C ARG A 15 0.76 0.06 -3.58
N ILE A 16 0.53 0.20 -2.29
CA ILE A 16 0.94 -0.75 -1.25
C ILE A 16 -0.31 -1.36 -0.61
N THR A 17 -0.32 -2.67 -0.41
CA THR A 17 -1.30 -3.29 0.50
C THR A 17 -1.18 -2.69 1.91
N PHE A 18 -2.29 -2.30 2.52
CA PHE A 18 -2.30 -1.74 3.88
C PHE A 18 -1.56 -2.64 4.89
N ALA A 19 -1.57 -3.96 4.66
CA ALA A 19 -0.83 -4.95 5.45
C ALA A 19 0.69 -4.74 5.46
N ALA A 20 1.25 -4.17 4.39
CA ALA A 20 2.69 -4.00 4.25
C ALA A 20 3.20 -2.67 4.80
N ILE A 21 2.35 -1.68 5.10
CA ILE A 21 2.79 -0.35 5.54
C ILE A 21 3.61 -0.42 6.83
N SER A 22 3.05 -1.00 7.91
CA SER A 22 3.72 -1.05 9.21
C SER A 22 5.03 -1.85 9.16
N PRO A 23 5.07 -3.04 8.53
CA PRO A 23 6.31 -3.80 8.34
C PRO A 23 7.36 -3.08 7.50
N VAL A 24 6.97 -2.43 6.40
CA VAL A 24 7.88 -1.64 5.55
C VAL A 24 8.53 -0.53 6.36
N ILE A 25 7.75 0.22 7.14
CA ILE A 25 8.27 1.29 8.00
C ILE A 25 9.23 0.71 9.03
N ALA A 26 8.84 -0.36 9.72
CA ALA A 26 9.67 -0.99 10.75
C ALA A 26 11.02 -1.50 10.22
N ILE A 27 11.03 -2.06 9.01
CA ILE A 27 12.27 -2.50 8.34
C ILE A 27 13.09 -1.29 7.91
N GLY A 28 12.45 -0.31 7.26
CA GLY A 28 13.11 0.88 6.72
C GLY A 28 13.72 1.80 7.79
N SER A 29 13.16 1.79 9.00
CA SER A 29 13.65 2.58 10.14
C SER A 29 14.54 1.81 11.12
N ASN A 30 14.92 0.56 10.81
CA ASN A 30 15.68 -0.27 11.74
C ASN A 30 17.13 0.26 11.89
N PRO A 31 17.57 0.66 13.09
CA PRO A 31 18.89 1.25 13.30
C PRO A 31 20.04 0.34 12.84
N ALA A 32 19.93 -0.97 13.08
CA ALA A 32 20.97 -1.94 12.72
C ALA A 32 21.14 -2.10 11.21
N ILE A 33 20.09 -1.82 10.43
CA ILE A 33 20.15 -1.85 8.96
C ILE A 33 20.70 -0.51 8.44
N LEU A 34 20.30 0.60 9.06
CA LEU A 34 20.69 1.95 8.64
C LEU A 34 22.18 2.25 8.82
N GLU A 35 22.89 1.51 9.68
CA GLU A 35 24.36 1.60 9.80
C GLU A 35 25.10 1.30 8.51
N ALA A 36 24.53 0.48 7.61
CA ALA A 36 25.15 0.12 6.34
C ALA A 36 25.12 1.25 5.30
N GLY A 37 24.32 2.31 5.50
CA GLY A 37 24.30 3.47 4.63
C GLY A 37 22.97 4.21 4.56
N PRO A 38 22.92 5.37 3.89
CA PRO A 38 21.76 6.26 3.86
C PRO A 38 20.51 5.63 3.22
N ASN A 39 20.69 4.67 2.29
CA ASN A 39 19.60 3.96 1.61
C ASN A 39 19.42 2.51 2.10
N ALA A 40 20.18 2.07 3.11
CA ALA A 40 20.21 0.67 3.50
C ALA A 40 18.84 0.14 3.97
N GLY A 41 18.03 0.98 4.62
CA GLY A 41 16.66 0.63 4.99
C GLY A 41 15.77 0.29 3.80
N LEU A 42 15.82 1.12 2.73
CA LEU A 42 15.06 0.88 1.50
C LEU A 42 15.60 -0.33 0.73
N GLN A 43 16.92 -0.49 0.65
CA GLN A 43 17.54 -1.66 0.03
C GLN A 43 17.13 -2.97 0.70
N ALA A 44 17.01 -2.97 2.04
CA ALA A 44 16.54 -4.12 2.81
C ALA A 44 15.06 -4.41 2.58
N VAL A 45 14.22 -3.36 2.47
CA VAL A 45 12.80 -3.52 2.11
C VAL A 45 12.69 -4.14 0.72
N TYR A 46 13.32 -3.56 -0.30
CA TYR A 46 13.22 -4.08 -1.67
C TYR A 46 13.80 -5.49 -1.80
N GLY A 47 14.89 -5.81 -1.09
CA GLY A 47 15.40 -7.17 -1.03
C GLY A 47 14.43 -8.15 -0.38
N ALA A 48 13.77 -7.76 0.71
CA ALA A 48 12.72 -8.57 1.33
C ALA A 48 11.51 -8.76 0.40
N VAL A 49 11.10 -7.72 -0.34
CA VAL A 49 10.00 -7.75 -1.31
C VAL A 49 10.31 -8.69 -2.48
N ILE A 50 11.53 -8.64 -3.03
CA ILE A 50 11.96 -9.54 -4.11
C ILE A 50 11.98 -11.00 -3.62
N ALA A 51 12.58 -11.23 -2.43
CA ALA A 51 12.68 -12.57 -1.85
C ALA A 51 11.30 -13.16 -1.54
N VAL A 52 10.39 -12.37 -0.98
CA VAL A 52 9.03 -12.84 -0.68
C VAL A 52 8.22 -13.07 -1.96
N GLY A 53 8.38 -12.23 -2.99
CA GLY A 53 7.73 -12.45 -4.29
C GLY A 53 8.15 -13.78 -4.91
N LEU A 54 9.45 -14.09 -4.85
CA LEU A 54 9.96 -15.39 -5.28
C LEU A 54 9.42 -16.55 -4.43
N PHE A 55 9.43 -16.39 -3.11
CA PHE A 55 8.84 -17.37 -2.18
C PHE A 55 7.35 -17.61 -2.50
N ALA A 56 6.59 -16.55 -2.77
CA ALA A 56 5.17 -16.61 -3.09
C ALA A 56 4.90 -17.40 -4.38
N ILE A 57 5.69 -17.19 -5.43
CA ILE A 57 5.57 -17.96 -6.68
C ILE A 57 5.77 -19.46 -6.44
N PHE A 58 6.77 -19.83 -5.63
CA PHE A 58 7.07 -21.23 -5.32
C PHE A 58 6.04 -21.86 -4.39
N MET A 59 5.52 -21.09 -3.43
CA MET A 59 4.53 -21.56 -2.46
C MET A 59 3.08 -21.49 -2.96
N ALA A 60 2.81 -20.82 -4.08
CA ALA A 60 1.46 -20.67 -4.63
C ALA A 60 0.67 -21.98 -4.81
N PRO A 61 1.27 -23.14 -5.22
CA PRO A 61 0.54 -24.41 -5.26
C PRO A 61 0.05 -24.90 -3.89
N LEU A 62 0.75 -24.50 -2.83
CA LEU A 62 0.40 -24.80 -1.43
C LEU A 62 -0.58 -23.78 -0.84
N GLY A 63 -0.87 -22.70 -1.58
CA GLY A 63 -1.80 -21.64 -1.15
C GLY A 63 -3.16 -22.16 -0.72
N ARG A 64 -3.65 -23.26 -1.31
CA ARG A 64 -4.91 -23.90 -0.90
C ARG A 64 -4.95 -24.37 0.56
N TYR A 65 -3.79 -24.73 1.13
CA TYR A 65 -3.69 -25.14 2.53
C TYR A 65 -3.61 -23.92 3.46
N ILE A 66 -2.92 -22.88 3.01
CA ILE A 66 -2.76 -21.62 3.73
C ILE A 66 -4.12 -20.90 3.83
N VAL A 67 -4.89 -20.82 2.74
CA VAL A 67 -6.23 -20.20 2.74
C VAL A 67 -7.17 -20.91 3.72
N ARG A 68 -7.09 -22.25 3.87
CA ARG A 68 -7.90 -22.98 4.86
C ARG A 68 -7.51 -22.68 6.31
N ALA A 69 -6.27 -22.24 6.55
CA ALA A 69 -5.81 -21.88 7.90
C ALA A 69 -6.34 -20.51 8.37
N PHE A 70 -6.84 -19.68 7.46
CA PHE A 70 -7.35 -18.34 7.75
C PHE A 70 -8.84 -18.21 7.38
N PRO A 71 -9.76 -18.65 8.26
CA PRO A 71 -11.20 -18.52 8.01
C PRO A 71 -11.63 -17.04 7.88
N PRO A 72 -12.80 -16.74 7.25
CA PRO A 72 -13.24 -15.37 6.95
C PRO A 72 -13.21 -14.40 8.14
N VAL A 73 -13.47 -14.90 9.35
CA VAL A 73 -13.41 -14.12 10.59
C VAL A 73 -12.00 -13.55 10.88
N VAL A 74 -10.94 -14.28 10.54
CA VAL A 74 -9.56 -13.84 10.75
C VAL A 74 -9.20 -12.74 9.75
N VAL A 75 -9.64 -12.87 8.50
CA VAL A 75 -9.45 -11.85 7.45
C VAL A 75 -10.10 -10.54 7.87
N GLY A 76 -11.38 -10.59 8.24
CA GLY A 76 -12.12 -9.41 8.68
C GLY A 76 -11.50 -8.75 9.91
N ALA A 77 -11.03 -9.54 10.89
CA ALA A 77 -10.34 -9.02 12.07
C ALA A 77 -9.02 -8.32 11.70
N VAL A 78 -8.19 -8.95 10.85
CA VAL A 78 -6.92 -8.37 10.41
C VAL A 78 -7.14 -7.09 9.60
N LEU A 79 -8.07 -7.08 8.63
CA LEU A 79 -8.43 -5.88 7.87
C LEU A 79 -8.93 -4.76 8.78
N THR A 80 -9.76 -5.08 9.78
CA THR A 80 -10.24 -4.09 10.75
C THR A 80 -9.08 -3.50 11.56
N VAL A 81 -8.17 -4.33 12.04
CA VAL A 81 -6.99 -3.86 12.79
C VAL A 81 -6.07 -3.01 11.91
N MET A 82 -5.85 -3.41 10.66
CA MET A 82 -5.07 -2.64 9.70
C MET A 82 -5.70 -1.26 9.45
N GLY A 83 -7.01 -1.19 9.19
CA GLY A 83 -7.73 0.07 9.03
C GLY A 83 -7.66 0.96 10.29
N LEU A 84 -7.90 0.38 11.48
CA LEU A 84 -7.81 1.10 12.75
C LEU A 84 -6.39 1.64 13.02
N SER A 85 -5.35 0.90 12.63
CA SER A 85 -3.96 1.32 12.82
C SER A 85 -3.56 2.50 11.93
N LEU A 86 -4.26 2.72 10.82
CA LEU A 86 -4.00 3.81 9.87
C LEU A 86 -4.85 5.05 10.13
N LEU A 87 -5.96 4.93 10.87
CA LEU A 87 -6.79 6.07 11.26
C LEU A 87 -6.00 7.24 11.88
N PRO A 88 -5.06 7.02 12.82
CA PRO A 88 -4.30 8.12 13.40
C PRO A 88 -3.48 8.89 12.35
N VAL A 89 -2.86 8.17 11.42
CA VAL A 89 -2.06 8.74 10.34
C VAL A 89 -2.94 9.52 9.38
N ALA A 90 -4.10 8.97 9.00
CA ALA A 90 -5.06 9.65 8.13
C ALA A 90 -5.60 10.94 8.78
N ILE A 91 -5.95 10.90 10.08
CA ILE A 91 -6.38 12.09 10.83
C ILE A 91 -5.26 13.12 10.91
N GLN A 92 -4.02 12.69 11.14
CA GLN A 92 -2.87 13.58 11.24
C GLN A 92 -2.59 14.30 9.91
N TYR A 93 -2.65 13.60 8.78
CA TYR A 93 -2.53 14.20 7.46
C TYR A 93 -3.72 15.13 7.14
N ALA A 94 -4.94 14.73 7.52
CA ALA A 94 -6.12 15.58 7.38
C ALA A 94 -6.06 16.85 8.27
N ALA A 95 -5.30 16.81 9.37
CA ALA A 95 -5.10 17.93 10.28
C ALA A 95 -3.98 18.90 9.86
N GLY A 96 -3.29 18.65 8.74
CA GLY A 96 -2.21 19.49 8.23
C GLY A 96 -0.81 18.86 8.22
N GLY A 97 -0.71 17.55 8.49
CA GLY A 97 0.56 16.81 8.42
C GLY A 97 1.49 17.04 9.62
N PHE A 98 2.80 16.86 9.43
CA PHE A 98 3.83 17.00 10.47
C PHE A 98 4.31 18.45 10.68
N VAL A 99 3.49 19.44 10.32
CA VAL A 99 3.84 20.87 10.39
C VAL A 99 3.31 21.46 11.70
N PRO A 100 4.06 22.36 12.39
CA PRO A 100 3.65 22.90 13.70
C PRO A 100 2.37 23.74 13.72
N ASP A 101 1.76 24.03 12.56
CA ASP A 101 0.54 24.83 12.44
C ASP A 101 -0.69 23.95 12.20
N ALA A 102 -0.99 23.08 13.17
CA ALA A 102 -2.23 22.33 13.22
C ALA A 102 -3.41 23.29 13.47
N GLY A 103 -4.08 23.78 12.41
CA GLY A 103 -5.27 24.61 12.61
C GLY A 103 -5.91 25.37 11.44
N LYS A 104 -5.44 25.29 10.19
CA LYS A 104 -6.09 25.98 9.04
C LYS A 104 -6.09 25.10 7.78
N PRO A 105 -6.79 25.51 6.71
CA PRO A 105 -7.92 24.86 5.96
C PRO A 105 -7.88 23.36 5.60
N ALA A 106 -6.98 22.55 6.16
CA ALA A 106 -6.83 21.12 5.87
C ALA A 106 -8.10 20.28 6.15
N TYR A 107 -8.98 20.76 7.03
CA TYR A 107 -10.26 20.10 7.36
C TYR A 107 -11.31 20.11 6.24
N ILE A 108 -11.17 20.98 5.22
CA ILE A 108 -12.19 21.15 4.17
C ILE A 108 -12.25 19.91 3.27
N GLY A 109 -11.10 19.34 2.89
CA GLY A 109 -11.05 18.13 2.06
C GLY A 109 -11.71 16.94 2.74
N LEU A 110 -11.36 16.69 4.01
CA LEU A 110 -11.96 15.60 4.80
C LEU A 110 -13.46 15.82 5.03
N ALA A 111 -13.87 17.04 5.36
CA ALA A 111 -15.27 17.40 5.55
C ALA A 111 -16.09 17.16 4.27
N VAL A 112 -15.56 17.50 3.10
CA VAL A 112 -16.21 17.26 1.81
C VAL A 112 -16.31 15.78 1.49
N ILE A 113 -15.27 14.98 1.75
CA ILE A 113 -15.31 13.51 1.56
C ILE A 113 -16.39 12.88 2.44
N VAL A 114 -16.45 13.27 3.72
CA VAL A 114 -17.45 12.76 4.67
C VAL A 114 -18.86 13.21 4.26
N LEU A 115 -19.04 14.47 3.89
CA LEU A 115 -20.33 14.99 3.41
C LEU A 115 -20.79 14.25 2.15
N LEU A 116 -19.91 14.03 1.17
CA LEU A 116 -20.24 13.30 -0.06
C LEU A 116 -20.50 11.82 0.20
N ASN A 117 -19.85 11.19 1.18
CA ASN A 117 -20.16 9.81 1.55
C ASN A 117 -21.50 9.67 2.29
N VAL A 118 -21.84 10.63 3.16
CA VAL A 118 -23.09 10.61 3.95
C VAL A 118 -24.30 10.98 3.09
N PHE A 119 -24.16 11.97 2.20
CA PHE A 119 -25.27 12.53 1.42
C PHE A 119 -25.27 12.11 -0.06
N GLY A 120 -24.14 11.61 -0.57
CA GLY A 120 -24.04 11.11 -1.94
C GLY A 120 -24.79 9.78 -2.11
N ARG A 121 -25.24 9.52 -3.35
CA ARG A 121 -25.90 8.27 -3.72
C ARG A 121 -25.30 7.73 -5.01
N GLY A 122 -25.18 6.40 -5.09
CA GLY A 122 -24.73 5.68 -6.27
C GLY A 122 -23.31 6.07 -6.67
N PHE A 123 -23.12 6.48 -7.93
CA PHE A 123 -21.81 6.78 -8.50
C PHE A 123 -21.02 7.86 -7.73
N VAL A 124 -21.71 8.84 -7.13
CA VAL A 124 -21.08 9.94 -6.37
C VAL A 124 -20.32 9.42 -5.14
N THR A 125 -20.80 8.36 -4.51
CA THR A 125 -20.14 7.74 -3.34
C THR A 125 -18.85 7.03 -3.76
N ASN A 126 -18.84 6.35 -4.91
CA ASN A 126 -17.65 5.67 -5.43
C ASN A 126 -16.53 6.66 -5.80
N ILE A 127 -16.87 7.85 -6.30
CA ILE A 127 -15.90 8.90 -6.64
C ILE A 127 -15.71 9.95 -5.54
N ALA A 128 -16.29 9.76 -4.35
CA ALA A 128 -16.29 10.77 -3.29
C ALA A 128 -14.88 11.13 -2.83
N VAL A 129 -13.97 10.15 -2.77
CA VAL A 129 -12.55 10.36 -2.44
C VAL A 129 -11.88 11.25 -3.50
N PHE A 130 -12.11 10.97 -4.78
CA PHE A 130 -11.56 11.78 -5.88
C PHE A 130 -12.11 13.21 -5.86
N LEU A 131 -13.42 13.37 -5.72
CA LEU A 131 -14.06 14.68 -5.63
C LEU A 131 -13.55 15.49 -4.42
N GLY A 132 -13.41 14.84 -3.27
CA GLY A 132 -12.85 15.46 -2.08
C GLY A 132 -11.41 15.93 -2.26
N LEU A 133 -10.58 15.14 -2.95
CA LEU A 133 -9.21 15.52 -3.31
C LEU A 133 -9.22 16.75 -4.25
N VAL A 134 -10.04 16.74 -5.30
CA VAL A 134 -10.16 17.86 -6.26
C VAL A 134 -10.58 19.13 -5.54
N VAL A 135 -11.63 19.08 -4.73
CA VAL A 135 -12.11 20.24 -3.96
C VAL A 135 -11.04 20.71 -2.98
N GLY A 136 -10.36 19.79 -2.29
CA GLY A 136 -9.26 20.12 -1.38
C GLY A 136 -8.12 20.88 -2.07
N VAL A 137 -7.67 20.40 -3.25
CA VAL A 137 -6.61 21.06 -4.03
C VAL A 137 -7.06 22.42 -4.55
N VAL A 138 -8.30 22.57 -5.02
CA VAL A 138 -8.83 23.86 -5.48
C VAL A 138 -8.85 24.88 -4.33
N PHE A 139 -9.35 24.49 -3.15
CA PHE A 139 -9.33 25.36 -1.97
C PHE A 139 -7.91 25.71 -1.52
N ALA A 140 -6.98 24.75 -1.51
CA ALA A 140 -5.58 25.01 -1.21
C ALA A 140 -4.94 26.01 -2.20
N GLY A 141 -5.32 25.92 -3.48
CA GLY A 141 -4.92 26.87 -4.52
C GLY A 141 -5.45 28.28 -4.28
N LEU A 142 -6.73 28.41 -3.93
CA LEU A 142 -7.35 29.71 -3.60
C LEU A 142 -6.72 30.37 -2.36
N MET A 143 -6.20 29.57 -1.42
CA MET A 143 -5.49 30.06 -0.23
C MET A 143 -3.99 30.29 -0.46
N GLY A 144 -3.49 30.09 -1.69
CA GLY A 144 -2.07 30.30 -2.03
C GLY A 144 -1.12 29.30 -1.38
N MET A 145 -1.62 28.14 -0.93
CA MET A 145 -0.83 27.10 -0.25
C MET A 145 -0.14 26.12 -1.21
N LEU A 146 -0.33 26.27 -2.52
CA LEU A 146 0.27 25.39 -3.52
C LEU A 146 1.66 25.88 -3.92
N ASP A 147 2.67 25.04 -3.71
CA ASP A 147 4.02 25.23 -4.23
C ASP A 147 4.22 24.38 -5.50
N PHE A 148 4.46 25.05 -6.62
CA PHE A 148 4.74 24.42 -7.92
C PHE A 148 6.23 24.42 -8.27
N SER A 149 7.12 24.83 -7.36
CA SER A 149 8.56 24.87 -7.58
C SER A 149 9.11 23.50 -8.02
N ALA A 150 8.70 22.42 -7.34
CA ALA A 150 9.10 21.06 -7.67
C ALA A 150 8.63 20.58 -9.06
N VAL A 151 7.53 21.14 -9.59
CA VAL A 151 7.00 20.78 -10.92
C VAL A 151 7.78 21.47 -12.04
N LYS A 152 8.32 22.66 -11.78
CA LYS A 152 9.11 23.42 -12.78
C LYS A 152 10.41 22.71 -13.14
N ASP A 153 11.05 22.09 -12.16
CA ASP A 153 12.32 21.37 -12.34
C ASP A 153 12.12 19.89 -12.71
N ALA A 154 10.87 19.41 -12.74
CA ALA A 154 10.57 18.02 -13.06
C ALA A 154 10.73 17.74 -14.55
N ALA A 155 11.42 16.64 -14.88
CA ALA A 155 11.51 16.17 -16.26
C ALA A 155 10.11 15.74 -16.76
N PRO A 156 9.74 16.06 -18.01
CA PRO A 156 8.45 15.66 -18.59
C PRO A 156 8.32 14.14 -18.76
N LEU A 157 9.44 13.39 -18.71
CA LEU A 157 9.46 11.94 -18.70
C LEU A 157 10.38 11.44 -17.58
N ALA A 158 9.83 10.66 -16.66
CA ALA A 158 10.58 9.96 -15.63
C ALA A 158 10.58 8.45 -15.95
N ILE A 159 11.76 7.91 -16.29
CA ILE A 159 11.93 6.47 -16.51
C ILE A 159 12.22 5.82 -15.16
N VAL A 160 11.44 4.81 -14.78
CA VAL A 160 11.69 4.01 -13.58
C VAL A 160 12.87 3.08 -13.86
N THR A 161 14.05 3.42 -13.33
CA THR A 161 15.23 2.57 -13.43
C THR A 161 15.15 1.45 -12.38
N PRO A 162 15.45 0.19 -12.74
CA PRO A 162 15.61 -0.87 -11.76
C PRO A 162 16.64 -0.48 -10.70
N PHE A 163 16.38 -0.81 -9.43
CA PHE A 163 17.33 -0.58 -8.33
C PHE A 163 17.79 0.87 -8.17
N HIS A 164 16.87 1.83 -8.33
CA HIS A 164 17.14 3.27 -8.23
C HIS A 164 17.80 3.66 -6.90
N PHE A 165 17.42 2.97 -5.81
CA PHE A 165 17.94 3.20 -4.47
C PHE A 165 19.22 2.39 -4.14
N GLY A 166 19.76 1.68 -5.14
CA GLY A 166 20.89 0.76 -5.01
C GLY A 166 20.47 -0.71 -5.03
N LEU A 167 21.47 -1.61 -4.98
CA LEU A 167 21.22 -3.05 -5.02
C LEU A 167 20.46 -3.52 -3.77
N PRO A 168 19.51 -4.45 -3.93
CA PRO A 168 18.73 -4.98 -2.81
C PRO A 168 19.61 -5.78 -1.86
N THR A 169 19.39 -5.62 -0.56
CA THR A 169 20.06 -6.41 0.48
C THR A 169 19.09 -7.40 1.10
N PHE A 170 19.55 -8.63 1.28
CA PHE A 170 18.71 -9.73 1.76
C PHE A 170 18.99 -10.00 3.23
N HIS A 171 18.08 -9.57 4.08
CA HIS A 171 18.14 -9.80 5.52
C HIS A 171 17.05 -10.78 5.93
N LEU A 172 17.42 -11.79 6.72
CA LEU A 172 16.50 -12.88 7.10
C LEU A 172 15.26 -12.37 7.83
N VAL A 173 15.42 -11.48 8.82
CA VAL A 173 14.29 -10.96 9.61
C VAL A 173 13.30 -10.19 8.73
N PRO A 174 13.70 -9.18 7.94
CA PRO A 174 12.83 -8.53 6.95
C PRO A 174 12.11 -9.49 5.99
N VAL A 175 12.82 -10.51 5.47
CA VAL A 175 12.22 -11.50 4.56
C VAL A 175 11.12 -12.29 5.27
N LEU A 176 11.38 -12.78 6.49
CA LEU A 176 10.39 -13.53 7.28
C LEU A 176 9.18 -12.67 7.64
N THR A 177 9.41 -11.41 8.01
CA THR A 177 8.32 -10.45 8.25
C THR A 177 7.46 -10.27 7.01
N MET A 178 8.08 -10.10 5.84
CA MET A 178 7.35 -9.96 4.58
C MET A 178 6.62 -11.24 4.17
N CYS A 179 7.16 -12.42 4.44
CA CYS A 179 6.45 -13.69 4.23
C CYS A 179 5.13 -13.74 5.01
N LEU A 180 5.12 -13.24 6.25
CA LEU A 180 3.91 -13.18 7.06
C LEU A 180 2.88 -12.19 6.48
N VAL A 181 3.34 -11.03 6.02
CA VAL A 181 2.47 -10.05 5.32
C VAL A 181 1.86 -10.66 4.07
N VAL A 182 2.67 -11.29 3.22
CA VAL A 182 2.19 -11.90 1.98
C VAL A 182 1.19 -13.02 2.26
N ALA A 183 1.43 -13.82 3.30
CA ALA A 183 0.47 -14.85 3.72
C ALA A 183 -0.89 -14.26 4.14
N ILE A 184 -0.92 -13.09 4.79
CA ILE A 184 -2.16 -12.38 5.13
C ILE A 184 -2.86 -11.89 3.83
N THR A 185 -2.12 -11.24 2.93
CA THR A 185 -2.68 -10.70 1.69
C THR A 185 -3.18 -11.79 0.72
N TRP A 186 -2.64 -13.01 0.83
CA TRP A 186 -3.15 -14.15 0.08
C TRP A 186 -4.58 -14.51 0.48
N VAL A 187 -4.93 -14.38 1.76
CA VAL A 187 -6.29 -14.68 2.21
C VAL A 187 -7.27 -13.63 1.69
N GLU A 188 -6.86 -12.36 1.71
CA GLU A 188 -7.59 -11.24 1.10
C GLU A 188 -7.83 -11.48 -0.39
N SER A 189 -6.75 -11.68 -1.17
CA SER A 189 -6.83 -11.88 -2.62
C SER A 189 -7.67 -13.10 -3.02
N VAL A 190 -7.60 -14.19 -2.24
CA VAL A 190 -8.43 -15.37 -2.48
C VAL A 190 -9.89 -15.13 -2.14
N GLY A 191 -10.17 -14.41 -1.04
CA GLY A 191 -11.53 -13.99 -0.68
C GLY A 191 -12.16 -13.15 -1.79
N ASP A 192 -11.45 -12.14 -2.28
CA ASP A 192 -11.91 -11.27 -3.37
C ASP A 192 -12.15 -12.05 -4.65
N THR A 193 -11.25 -12.97 -5.00
CA THR A 193 -11.38 -13.79 -6.20
C THR A 193 -12.59 -14.73 -6.13
N ILE A 194 -12.94 -15.24 -4.95
CA ILE A 194 -14.16 -16.05 -4.76
C ILE A 194 -15.40 -15.17 -4.99
N VAL A 195 -15.46 -13.99 -4.37
CA VAL A 195 -16.59 -13.05 -4.50
C VAL A 195 -16.77 -12.59 -5.95
N VAL A 196 -15.69 -12.19 -6.61
CA VAL A 196 -15.70 -11.81 -8.03
C VAL A 196 -16.15 -12.99 -8.89
N GLY A 197 -15.67 -14.20 -8.58
CA GLY A 197 -16.07 -15.43 -9.26
C GLY A 197 -17.58 -15.72 -9.18
N GLU A 198 -18.20 -15.47 -8.04
CA GLU A 198 -19.65 -15.57 -7.84
C GLU A 198 -20.41 -14.51 -8.65
N MET A 199 -19.92 -13.26 -8.67
CA MET A 199 -20.54 -12.15 -9.42
C MET A 199 -20.54 -12.40 -10.94
N VAL A 200 -19.45 -12.96 -11.48
CA VAL A 200 -19.31 -13.20 -12.92
C VAL A 200 -19.74 -14.62 -13.35
N GLY A 201 -20.26 -15.42 -12.42
CA GLY A 201 -20.70 -16.80 -12.68
C GLY A 201 -19.56 -17.77 -13.04
N ARG A 202 -18.32 -17.50 -12.63
CA ARG A 202 -17.14 -18.34 -12.86
C ARG A 202 -16.48 -18.71 -11.53
N PRO A 203 -16.67 -19.92 -11.00
CA PRO A 203 -16.17 -20.28 -9.68
C PRO A 203 -14.65 -20.25 -9.61
N ALA A 204 -14.11 -19.75 -8.50
CA ALA A 204 -12.68 -19.72 -8.22
C ALA A 204 -12.17 -21.14 -7.92
N THR A 205 -11.65 -21.81 -8.95
CA THR A 205 -11.07 -23.16 -8.81
C THR A 205 -9.71 -23.13 -8.08
N GLU A 206 -9.24 -24.28 -7.58
CA GLU A 206 -7.89 -24.39 -6.99
C GLU A 206 -6.80 -23.89 -7.95
N ARG A 207 -6.96 -24.14 -9.25
CA ARG A 207 -6.04 -23.67 -10.27
C ARG A 207 -6.08 -22.15 -10.42
N THR A 208 -7.27 -21.56 -10.44
CA THR A 208 -7.46 -20.11 -10.46
C THR A 208 -6.78 -19.44 -9.28
N ILE A 209 -6.93 -20.02 -8.08
CA ILE A 209 -6.28 -19.54 -6.86
C ILE A 209 -4.76 -19.66 -6.95
N ALA A 210 -4.23 -20.82 -7.39
CA ALA A 210 -2.78 -20.97 -7.53
C ALA A 210 -2.19 -20.01 -8.57
N ASP A 211 -2.89 -19.77 -9.67
CA ASP A 211 -2.46 -18.83 -10.72
C ASP A 211 -2.53 -17.37 -10.25
N LEU A 212 -3.55 -17.00 -9.45
CA LEU A 212 -3.63 -15.71 -8.74
C LEU A 212 -2.41 -15.50 -7.84
N LEU A 213 -2.13 -16.44 -6.93
CA LEU A 213 -1.02 -16.29 -5.97
C LEU A 213 0.35 -16.24 -6.66
N ARG A 214 0.50 -16.93 -7.81
CA ARG A 214 1.70 -16.79 -8.66
C ARG A 214 1.79 -15.42 -9.29
N ALA A 215 0.68 -14.88 -9.79
CA ALA A 215 0.63 -13.55 -10.39
C ALA A 215 0.94 -12.47 -9.34
N ASP A 216 0.43 -12.60 -8.13
CA ASP A 216 0.73 -11.69 -7.00
C ASP A 216 2.21 -11.76 -6.62
N GLY A 217 2.77 -12.97 -6.51
CA GLY A 217 4.18 -13.18 -6.21
C GLY A 217 5.10 -12.61 -7.30
N LEU A 218 4.76 -12.84 -8.57
CA LEU A 218 5.49 -12.29 -9.72
C LEU A 218 5.42 -10.77 -9.76
N SER A 219 4.22 -10.20 -9.56
CA SER A 219 4.02 -8.75 -9.51
C SER A 219 4.82 -8.14 -8.37
N THR A 220 4.82 -8.76 -7.19
CA THR A 220 5.58 -8.34 -6.02
C THR A 220 7.09 -8.39 -6.27
N MET A 221 7.59 -9.46 -6.88
CA MET A 221 9.00 -9.60 -7.23
C MET A 221 9.45 -8.52 -8.23
N LEU A 222 8.70 -8.34 -9.32
CA LEU A 222 8.98 -7.30 -10.32
C LEU A 222 8.83 -5.89 -9.72
N GLY A 223 7.86 -5.71 -8.84
CA GLY A 223 7.67 -4.52 -8.04
C GLY A 223 8.92 -4.16 -7.27
N GLY A 224 9.45 -5.09 -6.48
CA GLY A 224 10.68 -4.88 -5.71
C GLY A 224 11.89 -4.52 -6.59
N MET A 225 12.02 -5.11 -7.79
CA MET A 225 13.09 -4.75 -8.74
C MET A 225 12.94 -3.31 -9.27
N LEU A 226 11.70 -2.85 -9.45
CA LEU A 226 11.35 -1.51 -9.92
C LEU A 226 11.09 -0.52 -8.76
N ASN A 227 11.60 -0.80 -7.57
CA ASN A 227 11.52 0.06 -6.38
C ASN A 227 10.09 0.27 -5.85
N SER A 228 9.24 -0.72 -6.07
CA SER A 228 7.89 -0.82 -5.52
C SER A 228 7.83 -1.84 -4.39
N PHE A 229 6.64 -2.00 -3.84
CA PHE A 229 6.35 -2.74 -2.62
C PHE A 229 5.38 -3.90 -2.92
N PRO A 230 5.01 -4.72 -1.93
CA PRO A 230 4.12 -5.85 -2.15
C PRO A 230 2.77 -5.44 -2.73
N TYR A 231 2.35 -6.15 -3.78
CA TYR A 231 1.07 -5.95 -4.44
C TYR A 231 0.05 -6.97 -3.97
N THR A 232 -1.21 -6.56 -3.97
CA THR A 232 -2.40 -7.39 -3.70
C THR A 232 -3.53 -6.96 -4.62
N ALA A 233 -4.52 -7.82 -4.84
CA ALA A 233 -5.73 -7.45 -5.55
C ALA A 233 -6.47 -6.33 -4.80
N PHE A 234 -6.98 -5.33 -5.52
CA PHE A 234 -7.71 -4.19 -4.96
C PHE A 234 -9.22 -4.50 -4.98
N SER A 235 -9.86 -4.57 -3.81
CA SER A 235 -11.27 -4.95 -3.69
C SER A 235 -12.23 -3.79 -4.03
N GLU A 236 -11.73 -2.55 -4.05
CA GLU A 236 -12.52 -1.36 -4.38
C GLU A 236 -12.78 -1.16 -5.89
N ASN A 237 -12.23 -2.04 -6.74
CA ASN A 237 -12.41 -1.99 -8.19
C ASN A 237 -13.72 -2.67 -8.68
N TRP A 238 -14.50 -3.29 -7.79
CA TRP A 238 -15.66 -4.12 -8.15
C TRP A 238 -16.94 -3.69 -7.42
#